data_AF-A0A920HKA6-F1
#
_entry.id   AF-A0A920HKA6-F1
#
_cell.length_a   1.000
_cell.length_b   1.000
_cell.length_c   1.000
_cell.angle_alpha   90.00
_cell.angle_beta   90.00
_cell.angle_gamma   90.00
#
_symmetry.space_group_name_H-M   'P 1'
#
loop_
_entity.id
_entity.type
_entity.pdbx_description
1 polymer ?
#
loop_
_entity_poly.entity_id
_entity_poly.type
_entity_poly.pdbx_seq_one_letter_code
_entity_poly.pdbx_strand_id
1 'polypeptide(L)' 'MKVMIIEIKSEIPINSGLSSSSALIVAWVNFLLSTFSDKSISPKILADLSYEIEVLEMNGSGGKMDQYTIASGKNNFLRH' A
#
# COMPACT_ATOMS: atom_id res chain seq x y z
N MET A 1 -19.58 22.13 -1.09
CA MET A 1 -18.45 21.22 -0.81
C MET A 1 -19.02 19.81 -0.65
N LYS A 2 -18.60 18.84 -1.46
CA LYS A 2 -19.10 17.46 -1.38
C LYS A 2 -18.20 16.69 -0.41
N VAL A 3 -18.77 16.18 0.67
CA VAL A 3 -18.06 15.33 1.63
C VAL A 3 -18.06 13.90 1.10
N MET A 4 -16.93 13.21 1.18
CA MET A 4 -16.79 11.80 0.81
C MET A 4 -16.49 11.00 2.07
N ILE A 5 -17.29 9.97 2.33
CA ILE A 5 -17.09 9.02 3.43
C ILE A 5 -16.56 7.74 2.81
N ILE A 6 -15.47 7.20 3.36
CA ILE A 6 -14.86 5.95 2.90
C ILE A 6 -14.79 4.97 4.07
N GLU A 7 -15.32 3.76 3.86
CA GLU A 7 -15.32 2.67 4.83
C GLU A 7 -14.34 1.58 4.34
N ILE A 8 -13.39 1.18 5.20
CA ILE A 8 -12.40 0.15 4.89
C ILE A 8 -12.60 -1.04 5.83
N LYS A 9 -12.69 -2.25 5.27
CA LYS A 9 -12.85 -3.50 6.01
C LYS A 9 -11.72 -4.46 5.70
N SER A 10 -11.20 -5.12 6.73
CA SER A 10 -10.17 -6.16 6.63
C SER A 10 -10.57 -7.34 7.50
N GLU A 11 -10.40 -8.56 6.97
CA GLU A 11 -10.54 -9.80 7.74
C GLU A 11 -9.23 -10.21 8.44
N ILE A 12 -8.13 -9.48 8.19
CA ILE A 12 -6.84 -9.77 8.80
C ILE A 12 -6.80 -9.19 10.21
N PRO A 13 -6.49 -10.00 11.24
CA PRO A 13 -6.37 -9.49 12.61
C PRO A 13 -5.31 -8.40 12.73
N ILE A 14 -5.63 -7.36 13.51
CA ILE A 14 -4.68 -6.30 13.91
C ILE A 14 -3.51 -6.97 14.64
N ASN A 15 -2.27 -6.55 14.35
CA ASN A 15 -1.02 -7.11 14.91
C ASN A 15 -0.72 -8.59 14.60
N SER A 16 -1.28 -9.16 13.53
CA SER A 16 -0.96 -10.54 13.13
C SER A 16 0.47 -10.75 12.61
N GLY A 17 1.25 -9.67 12.42
CA GLY A 17 2.59 -9.76 11.80
C GLY A 17 2.56 -10.14 10.32
N LEU A 18 1.37 -10.16 9.70
CA LEU A 18 1.15 -10.60 8.32
C LEU A 18 1.11 -9.43 7.32
N SER A 19 1.88 -8.37 7.55
CA SER A 19 1.95 -7.23 6.63
C SER A 19 0.61 -6.49 6.41
N SER A 20 -0.32 -6.59 7.37
CA SER A 20 -1.67 -6.02 7.25
C SER A 20 -1.70 -4.49 7.20
N SER A 21 -0.77 -3.82 7.87
CA SER A 21 -0.57 -2.36 7.80
C SER A 21 -0.14 -1.93 6.40
N SER A 22 0.94 -2.52 5.90
CA SER A 22 1.45 -2.26 4.55
C SER A 22 0.42 -2.59 3.48
N ALA A 23 -0.37 -3.66 3.66
CA ALA A 23 -1.45 -4.02 2.74
C ALA A 23 -2.54 -2.95 2.67
N LEU A 24 -2.93 -2.41 3.82
CA LEU A 24 -3.90 -1.34 3.91
C LEU A 24 -3.37 -0.06 3.24
N ILE A 25 -2.11 0.30 3.50
CA ILE A 25 -1.48 1.50 2.90
C ILE A 25 -1.41 1.36 1.38
N VAL A 26 -0.90 0.23 0.86
CA VAL A 26 -0.81 -0.02 -0.59
C VAL A 26 -2.20 0.01 -1.24
N ALA A 27 -3.20 -0.63 -0.63
CA ALA A 27 -4.57 -0.59 -1.14
C ALA A 27 -5.15 0.83 -1.17
N TRP A 28 -4.87 1.62 -0.14
CA TRP A 28 -5.33 3.00 -0.02
C TRP A 28 -4.70 3.91 -1.07
N VAL A 29 -3.37 3.84 -1.22
CA VAL A 29 -2.63 4.61 -2.22
C VAL A 29 -3.10 4.24 -3.62
N ASN A 30 -3.27 2.94 -3.90
CA ASN A 30 -3.78 2.49 -5.19
C ASN A 30 -5.19 3.02 -5.48
N PHE A 31 -6.08 3.02 -4.48
CA PHE A 31 -7.44 3.57 -4.62
C PHE A 31 -7.41 5.06 -4.94
N LEU A 32 -6.64 5.87 -4.20
CA LEU A 32 -6.55 7.30 -4.43
C LEU A 32 -5.99 7.62 -5.82
N LEU A 33 -4.90 6.94 -6.21
CA LEU A 33 -4.30 7.13 -7.52
C LEU A 33 -5.25 6.70 -8.64
N SER A 34 -5.91 5.54 -8.52
CA SER A 34 -6.84 5.06 -9.54
C SER A 34 -8.10 5.93 -9.67
N THR A 35 -8.48 6.64 -8.61
CA THR A 35 -9.71 7.45 -8.59
C THR A 35 -9.46 8.90 -9.01
N PHE A 36 -8.28 9.44 -8.70
CA PHE A 36 -7.98 10.88 -8.83
C PHE A 36 -6.80 11.20 -9.74
N SER A 37 -6.16 10.20 -10.35
CA SER A 37 -5.06 10.40 -11.30
C SER A 37 -5.42 9.86 -12.68
N ASP A 38 -5.06 10.61 -13.72
CA ASP A 38 -5.16 10.17 -15.12
C ASP A 38 -3.92 9.38 -15.59
N LYS A 39 -2.94 9.16 -14.69
CA LYS A 39 -1.68 8.49 -15.02
C LYS A 39 -1.77 6.98 -14.83
N SER A 40 -1.12 6.24 -15.72
CA SER A 40 -0.88 4.82 -15.50
C SER A 40 0.03 4.62 -14.28
N ILE A 41 -0.47 3.91 -13.28
CA ILE A 41 0.29 3.57 -12.07
C ILE A 41 0.99 2.24 -12.31
N SER A 42 2.32 2.25 -12.30
CA SER A 42 3.09 1.01 -12.32
C SER A 42 3.17 0.41 -10.91
N PRO A 43 3.28 -0.93 -10.76
CA PRO A 43 3.47 -1.58 -9.47
C PRO A 43 4.65 -1.03 -8.67
N LYS A 44 5.73 -0.65 -9.37
CA LYS A 44 6.91 -0.05 -8.74
C LYS A 44 6.60 1.33 -8.13
N ILE A 45 5.91 2.19 -8.87
CA ILE A 45 5.52 3.52 -8.37
C ILE A 45 4.60 3.37 -7.15
N LEU A 46 3.65 2.45 -7.22
CA LEU A 46 2.75 2.16 -6.11
C LEU A 46 3.51 1.66 -4.86
N ALA A 47 4.47 0.75 -5.04
CA ALA A 47 5.28 0.21 -3.95
C ALA A 47 6.19 1.27 -3.31
N ASP A 48 6.87 2.07 -4.13
CA ASP A 48 7.77 3.14 -3.66
C ASP A 48 7.00 4.18 -2.85
N LEU A 49 5.87 4.68 -3.38
CA LEU A 49 5.05 5.66 -2.68
C LEU A 49 4.49 5.12 -1.37
N SER A 50 4.04 3.86 -1.36
CA SER A 50 3.50 3.23 -0.15
C SER A 50 4.57 3.04 0.92
N TYR A 51 5.81 2.70 0.51
CA TYR A 51 6.94 2.60 1.42
C TYR A 51 7.33 3.95 2.03
N GLU A 52 7.39 5.00 1.20
CA GLU A 52 7.70 6.35 1.67
C GLU A 52 6.67 6.79 2.73
N ILE A 53 5.38 6.56 2.49
CA ILE A 53 4.32 6.87 3.46
C ILE A 53 4.51 6.07 4.77
N GLU A 54 4.69 4.76 4.70
CA GLU A 54 4.76 3.93 5.90
C GLU A 54 6.03 4.17 6.73
N VAL A 55 7.18 4.36 6.08
CA VAL A 55 8.47 4.37 6.75
C VAL A 55 8.98 5.78 6.99
N LEU A 56 8.84 6.69 6.03
CA LEU A 56 9.34 8.05 6.16
C LEU A 56 8.37 8.95 6.91
N GLU A 57 7.07 8.88 6.58
CA GLU A 57 6.06 9.77 7.17
C GLU A 57 5.47 9.21 8.48
N MET A 58 5.29 7.88 8.57
CA MET A 58 4.69 7.23 9.74
C MET A 58 5.72 6.59 10.69
N ASN A 59 7.02 6.74 10.43
CA ASN A 59 8.12 6.15 11.21
C ASN A 59 8.00 4.64 11.43
N GLY A 60 7.38 3.91 10.50
CA GLY A 60 7.27 2.46 10.56
C GLY A 60 8.64 1.79 10.49
N SER A 61 8.89 0.79 11.34
CA SER A 61 10.18 0.06 11.39
C SER A 61 10.34 -1.01 10.29
N GLY A 62 9.47 -1.02 9.29
CA GLY A 62 9.40 -2.04 8.24
C GLY A 62 10.36 -1.80 7.07
N GLY A 63 10.72 -2.88 6.37
CA GLY A 63 11.46 -2.82 5.10
C GLY A 63 10.55 -2.58 3.89
N LYS A 64 11.13 -2.52 2.69
CA LYS A 64 10.40 -2.34 1.41
C LYS A 64 9.65 -3.58 0.91
N MET A 65 9.95 -4.75 1.49
CA MET A 65 9.55 -6.04 0.93
C MET A 65 8.04 -6.19 0.85
N ASP A 66 7.36 -5.72 1.89
CA ASP A 66 5.92 -5.81 2.06
C ASP A 66 5.18 -5.01 0.98
N GLN A 67 5.53 -3.73 0.81
CA GLN A 67 4.87 -2.85 -0.15
C GLN A 67 5.11 -3.33 -1.60
N TYR A 68 6.31 -3.81 -1.90
CA TYR A 68 6.66 -4.36 -3.21
C TYR A 68 5.93 -5.67 -3.51
N THR A 69 5.82 -6.56 -2.53
CA THR A 69 5.09 -7.83 -2.70
C THR A 69 3.61 -7.57 -2.93
N ILE A 70 3.03 -6.64 -2.18
CA ILE A 70 1.60 -6.32 -2.26
C ILE A 70 1.27 -5.58 -3.55
N ALA A 71 2.07 -4.58 -3.94
CA ALA A 71 1.82 -3.77 -5.14
C ALA A 71 1.91 -4.58 -6.44
N SER A 72 2.76 -5.61 -6.49
CA SER A 72 2.87 -6.50 -7.65
C SER A 72 1.89 -7.69 -7.63
N GLY A 73 1.21 -7.94 -6.51
CA GLY A 73 0.30 -9.07 -6.35
C GLY A 73 0.99 -10.43 -6.15
N LYS A 74 0.23 -11.52 -6.36
CA LYS A 74 0.60 -12.92 -6.01
C LYS A 74 1.87 -13.49 -6.67
N ASN A 75 2.55 -12.76 -7.55
CA ASN A 75 3.63 -13.33 -8.36
C ASN A 75 4.90 -12.47 -8.32
N ASN A 76 5.64 -12.50 -7.21
CA ASN A 76 6.95 -11.84 -7.10
C ASN A 76 8.03 -12.76 -6.54
N PHE A 77 9.06 -12.97 -7.38
CA PHE A 77 10.39 -13.43 -6.98
C PHE A 77 11.27 -12.17 -6.90
N LEU A 78 11.52 -11.67 -5.69
CA LEU A 78 12.40 -10.52 -5.48
C LEU A 78 13.86 -11.04 -5.46
N ARG A 79 14.65 -10.72 -6.50
CA ARG A 79 16.10 -10.99 -6.49
C ARG A 79 16.83 -9.89 -5.73
N HIS A 80 17.75 -10.32 -4.88
CA HIS A 80 18.67 -9.52 -4.09
C HIS A 80 19.71 -8.85 -5.00
#